data_AF-A0A536L3U2-F1
#
_entry.id   AF-A0A536L3U2-F1
#
_cell.length_a   1.000
_cell.length_b   1.000
_cell.length_c   1.000
_cell.angle_alpha   90.00
_cell.angle_beta   90.00
_cell.angle_gamma   90.00
#
_symmetry.space_group_name_H-M   'P 1'
#
loop_
_entity.id
_entity.type
_entity.pdbx_description
1 polymer ?
#
loop_
_entity_poly.entity_id
_entity_poly.type
_entity_poly.pdbx_seq_one_letter_code
_entity_poly.pdbx_strand_id
1 'polypeptide(L)'
;MGKSRHNASLAVRLSYLACASIGWKSRGGGRLLVSTIEQAPGLLDNRGSLNQTPLLTLLQSKQAQRATGTLQVRNGGEAYSLFFLFGHLFHAYGNGSQGEEAVFTPLSWRQGDYSFDPKSKLPTEETITAPTADILAEAKRRGVPGADNGPAPVRESAPAQAAAPVPSAPPQRQVSERPVVSQPPAAAQAAPAPEEGPPPTELYPLPVGKLVYESLKTAFVDFPKLLRSLSSDRLTGYLRLTGLASRGMILFYQGSLIESFYDGGAVVSTGRTAFSLFKNDVDRGEGSMDVIELSSEVVTAIYQLLTAPTILQGLLARFVDIRALLQYLQEEKIHGSLLVRAPEEMGIILLRDGQLLGAFTRGQPQLMQDPEIVTRLCADSKTRIEVKAVADLEEPASVSLEEMLAMTPSVPSTVYRPTPAPVQAGPAAQAQAPQRVPSYQAAQPVQAPAAGEPDIDWPALMSQLNQMADTALQNRSKKVKEMLSSTEHNVDALDRTIDRISQTSIMFVDPARLTNLANEMRQLLEEQR
;
A
#
# COMPACT_ATOMS: atom_id res chain seq x y z
N MET A 1 -55.59 13.57 20.28
CA MET A 1 -54.45 14.02 21.11
C MET A 1 -53.16 13.65 20.41
N GLY A 2 -52.55 14.60 19.72
CA GLY A 2 -51.20 14.45 19.16
C GLY A 2 -50.17 15.07 20.09
N LYS A 3 -48.97 14.48 20.15
CA LYS A 3 -47.74 15.17 20.54
C LYS A 3 -46.58 14.61 19.73
N SER A 4 -46.30 15.34 18.65
CA SER A 4 -45.07 15.33 17.88
C SER A 4 -43.89 15.65 18.80
N ARG A 5 -42.82 14.86 18.76
CA ARG A 5 -41.53 15.19 19.37
C ARG A 5 -40.66 15.81 18.28
N HIS A 6 -40.35 17.09 18.45
CA HIS A 6 -39.51 17.87 17.56
C HIS A 6 -38.04 17.46 17.71
N ASN A 7 -37.40 17.20 16.57
CA ASN A 7 -35.95 17.06 16.44
C ASN A 7 -35.35 18.47 16.46
N ALA A 8 -34.60 18.81 17.50
CA ALA A 8 -33.89 20.08 17.59
C ALA A 8 -32.53 19.95 16.88
N SER A 9 -32.42 20.59 15.73
CA SER A 9 -31.17 20.81 14.99
C SER A 9 -30.28 21.77 15.79
N LEU A 10 -29.15 21.29 16.30
CA LEU A 10 -28.11 22.13 16.91
C LEU A 10 -27.22 22.68 15.80
N ALA A 11 -27.50 23.92 15.39
CA ALA A 11 -26.63 24.72 14.55
C ALA A 11 -25.41 25.18 15.36
N VAL A 12 -24.23 24.66 15.03
CA VAL A 12 -22.94 25.10 15.59
C VAL A 12 -22.66 26.53 15.12
N ARG A 13 -22.60 27.47 16.08
CA ARG A 13 -22.24 28.88 15.86
C ARG A 13 -20.72 29.02 15.82
N LEU A 14 -20.14 29.21 14.64
CA LEU A 14 -18.76 29.70 14.52
C LEU A 14 -18.68 31.14 15.02
N SER A 15 -17.91 31.36 16.09
CA SER A 15 -17.54 32.69 16.56
C SER A 15 -16.03 32.86 16.37
N TYR A 16 -15.66 33.79 15.47
CA TYR A 16 -14.29 34.27 15.30
C TYR A 16 -13.85 35.02 16.57
N LEU A 17 -12.70 34.67 17.16
CA LEU A 17 -11.89 35.65 17.88
C LEU A 17 -10.44 35.19 18.15
N ALA A 18 -9.58 36.20 18.08
CA ALA A 18 -8.13 36.15 18.12
C ALA A 18 -7.57 36.39 19.54
N CYS A 19 -6.27 36.08 19.66
CA CYS A 19 -5.25 36.71 20.52
C CYS A 19 -4.69 35.93 21.73
N ALA A 20 -3.36 35.81 21.65
CA ALA A 20 -2.36 36.21 22.65
C ALA A 20 -1.82 35.13 23.62
N SER A 21 -0.53 34.87 23.39
CA SER A 21 0.41 34.05 24.13
C SER A 21 0.98 34.78 25.36
N ILE A 22 1.07 34.08 26.48
CA ILE A 22 1.98 34.41 27.59
C ILE A 22 2.59 33.08 28.10
N GLY A 23 3.91 32.99 28.04
CA GLY A 23 4.67 31.81 28.44
C GLY A 23 4.94 31.73 29.94
N TRP A 24 5.21 30.51 30.41
CA TRP A 24 5.93 30.30 31.65
C TRP A 24 6.81 29.04 31.58
N LYS A 25 8.02 29.16 32.09
CA LYS A 25 9.14 28.21 32.07
C LYS A 25 9.29 27.62 33.47
N SER A 26 9.66 26.34 33.61
CA SER A 26 10.74 25.87 34.52
C SER A 26 10.53 24.50 35.22
N ARG A 27 11.39 23.54 34.82
CA ARG A 27 12.31 22.68 35.61
C ARG A 27 11.81 21.49 36.47
N GLY A 28 12.59 20.41 36.32
CA GLY A 28 12.97 19.41 37.34
C GLY A 28 12.26 18.08 37.12
N GLY A 29 12.89 16.93 36.86
CA GLY A 29 14.21 16.45 37.28
C GLY A 29 13.98 15.24 38.20
N GLY A 30 14.26 14.01 37.74
CA GLY A 30 14.16 12.81 38.57
C GLY A 30 14.45 11.53 37.79
N ARG A 31 15.58 10.89 38.11
CA ARG A 31 16.18 9.71 37.47
C ARG A 31 16.05 8.51 38.39
N LEU A 32 16.08 7.31 37.78
CA LEU A 32 16.31 5.96 38.35
C LEU A 32 15.06 5.33 38.98
N LEU A 33 14.64 4.12 38.59
CA LEU A 33 15.40 2.87 38.72
C LEU A 33 15.09 1.88 37.58
N VAL A 34 16.16 1.31 37.01
CA VAL A 34 16.14 0.14 36.12
C VAL A 34 16.40 -1.09 36.99
N SER A 35 15.61 -2.15 36.83
CA SER A 35 15.98 -3.49 37.26
C SER A 35 15.38 -4.54 36.32
N THR A 36 16.30 -5.22 35.63
CA THR A 36 16.24 -6.63 35.21
C THR A 36 15.23 -7.01 34.12
N ILE A 37 15.67 -6.92 32.86
CA ILE A 37 15.10 -7.67 31.73
C ILE A 37 16.03 -8.86 31.45
N GLU A 38 15.45 -10.07 31.48
CA GLU A 38 16.08 -11.30 30.98
C GLU A 38 16.62 -11.12 29.56
N GLN A 39 17.82 -11.66 29.34
CA GLN A 39 18.56 -11.55 28.09
C GLN A 39 17.83 -12.26 26.95
N ALA A 40 17.31 -11.48 26.00
CA ALA A 40 17.01 -11.97 24.66
C ALA A 40 18.33 -12.36 23.95
N PRO A 41 18.38 -13.45 23.16
CA PRO A 41 19.58 -13.84 22.44
C PRO A 41 19.99 -12.72 21.48
N GLY A 42 21.22 -12.23 21.67
CA GLY A 42 21.76 -11.08 20.96
C GLY A 42 21.75 -11.25 19.44
N LEU A 43 21.61 -10.12 18.76
CA LEU A 43 21.75 -9.98 17.31
C LEU A 43 23.17 -10.43 16.90
N LEU A 44 23.31 -11.66 16.40
CA LEU A 44 24.58 -12.16 15.88
C LEU A 44 24.97 -11.40 14.61
N ASP A 45 26.24 -11.00 14.53
CA ASP A 45 26.79 -10.28 13.38
C ASP A 45 26.57 -11.05 12.07
N ASN A 46 26.28 -10.30 11.01
CA ASN A 46 26.04 -10.86 9.68
C ASN A 46 27.32 -11.38 9.00
N ARG A 47 28.50 -11.25 9.61
CA ARG A 47 29.76 -11.86 9.15
C ARG A 47 30.58 -12.29 10.35
N GLY A 48 31.32 -13.38 10.23
CA GLY A 48 32.16 -13.89 11.32
C GLY A 48 32.85 -15.19 10.99
N SER A 49 33.36 -15.88 12.02
CA SER A 49 34.01 -17.18 11.88
C SER A 49 33.23 -18.30 12.58
N LEU A 50 33.19 -19.48 11.97
CA LEU A 50 32.55 -20.67 12.53
C LEU A 50 33.20 -21.18 13.82
N ASN A 51 34.48 -20.83 14.06
CA ASN A 51 35.18 -21.13 15.31
C ASN A 51 34.58 -20.38 16.51
N GLN A 52 34.01 -19.19 16.26
CA GLN A 52 33.39 -18.34 17.29
C GLN A 52 31.89 -18.63 17.38
N THR A 53 31.23 -18.76 16.23
CA THR A 53 29.79 -19.01 16.13
C THR A 53 29.56 -20.23 15.25
N PRO A 54 29.38 -21.44 15.83
CA PRO A 54 29.15 -22.65 15.08
C PRO A 54 27.94 -22.55 14.15
N LEU A 55 27.95 -23.29 13.04
CA LEU A 55 26.86 -23.22 12.06
C LEU A 55 25.50 -23.58 12.70
N LEU A 56 25.45 -24.58 13.60
CA LEU A 56 24.25 -24.92 14.35
C LEU A 56 23.62 -23.70 15.05
N THR A 57 24.43 -22.90 15.73
CA THR A 57 24.01 -21.68 16.43
C THR A 57 23.52 -20.63 15.44
N LEU A 58 24.17 -20.50 14.27
CA LEU A 58 23.71 -19.61 13.20
C LEU A 58 22.37 -20.06 12.63
N LEU A 59 22.18 -21.35 12.34
CA LEU A 59 20.91 -21.89 11.83
C LEU A 59 19.77 -21.64 12.83
N GLN A 60 20.01 -21.92 14.12
CA GLN A 60 19.04 -21.68 15.19
C GLN A 60 18.74 -20.19 15.39
N SER A 61 19.77 -19.35 15.33
CA SER A 61 19.62 -17.90 15.44
C SER A 61 18.84 -17.33 14.27
N LYS A 62 19.14 -17.73 13.03
CA LYS A 62 18.41 -17.29 11.83
C LYS A 62 16.98 -17.83 11.80
N GLN A 63 16.74 -19.01 12.35
CA GLN A 63 15.40 -19.54 12.57
C GLN A 63 14.63 -18.70 13.60
N ALA A 64 15.21 -18.42 14.77
CA ALA A 64 14.59 -17.61 15.82
C ALA A 64 14.33 -16.16 15.39
N GLN A 65 15.25 -15.59 14.59
CA GLN A 65 15.13 -14.24 14.01
C GLN A 65 14.18 -14.20 12.81
N ARG A 66 13.63 -15.34 12.37
CA ARG A 66 12.85 -15.48 11.12
C ARG A 66 13.56 -14.82 9.92
N ALA A 67 14.88 -14.95 9.86
CA ALA A 67 15.70 -14.27 8.88
C ALA A 67 15.39 -14.75 7.46
N THR A 68 15.44 -13.82 6.51
CA THR A 68 15.32 -14.10 5.07
C THR A 68 16.58 -13.58 4.37
N GLY A 69 17.20 -14.40 3.54
CA GLY A 69 18.45 -14.07 2.87
C GLY A 69 19.38 -15.26 2.71
N THR A 70 20.59 -15.01 2.23
CA THR A 70 21.56 -16.08 1.93
C THR A 70 22.68 -16.08 2.96
N LEU A 71 22.85 -17.19 3.66
CA LEU A 71 24.03 -17.47 4.48
C LEU A 71 25.05 -18.21 3.62
N GLN A 72 26.14 -17.55 3.28
CA GLN A 72 27.31 -18.20 2.70
C GLN A 72 28.25 -18.67 3.81
N VAL A 73 28.75 -19.89 3.66
CA VAL A 73 29.69 -20.52 4.59
C VAL A 73 30.86 -21.07 3.77
N ARG A 74 32.10 -20.79 4.19
CA ARG A 74 33.32 -21.16 3.46
C ARG A 74 34.36 -21.80 4.38
N ASN A 75 34.98 -22.87 3.92
CA ASN A 75 36.08 -23.53 4.63
C ASN A 75 36.95 -24.34 3.65
N GLY A 76 38.27 -24.20 3.72
CA GLY A 76 39.21 -25.08 3.00
C GLY A 76 39.07 -25.11 1.46
N GLY A 77 38.50 -24.07 0.84
CA GLY A 77 38.24 -24.01 -0.60
C GLY A 77 36.83 -24.46 -1.02
N GLU A 78 36.05 -25.00 -0.09
CA GLU A 78 34.65 -25.35 -0.30
C GLU A 78 33.74 -24.20 0.18
N ALA A 79 32.62 -24.00 -0.52
CA ALA A 79 31.64 -22.97 -0.20
C ALA A 79 30.21 -23.51 -0.36
N TYR A 80 29.38 -23.24 0.65
CA TYR A 80 27.96 -23.58 0.67
C TYR A 80 27.13 -22.31 0.82
N SER A 81 26.04 -22.25 0.06
CA SER A 81 25.03 -21.19 0.13
C SER A 81 23.75 -21.78 0.68
N LEU A 82 23.35 -21.29 1.86
CA LEU A 82 22.13 -21.70 2.57
C LEU A 82 21.13 -20.56 2.50
N PHE A 83 20.01 -20.79 1.85
CA PHE A 83 18.98 -19.78 1.62
C PHE A 83 17.90 -19.91 2.67
N PHE A 84 17.66 -18.82 3.37
CA PHE A 84 16.63 -18.73 4.38
C PHE A 84 15.43 -17.94 3.87
N LEU A 85 14.24 -18.45 4.18
CA LEU A 85 12.96 -17.79 3.98
C LEU A 85 12.17 -17.89 5.28
N PHE A 86 11.90 -16.76 5.93
CA PHE A 86 11.19 -16.70 7.22
C PHE A 86 11.82 -17.56 8.33
N GLY A 87 13.15 -17.71 8.32
CA GLY A 87 13.88 -18.55 9.27
C GLY A 87 13.92 -20.05 8.92
N HIS A 88 13.27 -20.45 7.82
CA HIS A 88 13.34 -21.81 7.29
C HIS A 88 14.42 -21.92 6.23
N LEU A 89 15.16 -23.02 6.23
CA LEU A 89 16.01 -23.36 5.09
C LEU A 89 15.10 -23.68 3.91
N PHE A 90 15.20 -22.85 2.86
CA PHE A 90 14.40 -22.94 1.64
C PHE A 90 15.15 -23.67 0.53
N HIS A 91 16.45 -23.39 0.44
CA HIS A 91 17.33 -23.99 -0.55
C HIS A 91 18.74 -24.06 0.03
N ALA A 92 19.51 -25.05 -0.39
CA ALA A 92 20.93 -25.11 -0.09
C ALA A 92 21.66 -25.71 -1.28
N TYR A 93 22.82 -25.15 -1.62
CA TYR A 93 23.71 -25.75 -2.59
C TYR A 93 25.17 -25.45 -2.25
N GLY A 94 26.06 -26.36 -2.63
CA GLY A 94 27.49 -26.17 -2.50
C GLY A 94 28.24 -27.44 -2.84
N ASN A 95 29.42 -27.29 -3.44
CA ASN A 95 30.33 -28.39 -3.77
C ASN A 95 29.67 -29.56 -4.52
N GLY A 96 28.76 -29.27 -5.46
CA GLY A 96 28.04 -30.29 -6.24
C GLY A 96 26.88 -31.00 -5.53
N SER A 97 26.57 -30.62 -4.29
CA SER A 97 25.38 -31.09 -3.55
C SER A 97 24.30 -30.00 -3.48
N GLN A 98 23.03 -30.41 -3.40
CA GLN A 98 21.85 -29.54 -3.33
C GLN A 98 20.83 -30.12 -2.33
N GLY A 99 19.99 -29.26 -1.74
CA GLY A 99 18.99 -29.68 -0.75
C GLY A 99 19.57 -29.98 0.63
N GLU A 100 18.93 -30.86 1.38
CA GLU A 100 19.31 -31.18 2.76
C GLU A 100 20.75 -31.71 2.89
N GLU A 101 21.21 -32.48 1.90
CA GLU A 101 22.59 -32.99 1.85
C GLU A 101 23.64 -31.87 1.77
N ALA A 102 23.30 -30.73 1.18
CA ALA A 102 24.16 -29.54 1.14
C ALA A 102 24.22 -28.79 2.49
N VAL A 103 23.40 -29.17 3.48
CA VAL A 103 23.41 -28.59 4.83
C VAL A 103 24.30 -29.39 5.77
N PHE A 104 24.34 -30.72 5.63
CA PHE A 104 25.06 -31.59 6.56
C PHE A 104 26.58 -31.43 6.51
N THR A 105 27.16 -31.26 5.31
CA THR A 105 28.61 -31.05 5.14
C THR A 105 29.10 -29.79 5.87
N PRO A 106 28.56 -28.58 5.61
CA PRO A 106 29.00 -27.38 6.33
C PRO A 106 28.63 -27.40 7.82
N LEU A 107 27.60 -28.15 8.24
CA LEU A 107 27.26 -28.33 9.66
C LEU A 107 28.37 -29.04 10.44
N SER A 108 29.17 -29.87 9.77
CA SER A 108 30.34 -30.55 10.34
C SER A 108 31.57 -29.67 10.57
N TRP A 109 31.57 -28.47 9.99
CA TRP A 109 32.72 -27.58 10.06
C TRP A 109 32.82 -26.87 11.40
N ARG A 110 34.01 -26.93 11.99
CA ARG A 110 34.34 -26.17 13.20
C ARG A 110 35.08 -24.87 12.88
N GLN A 111 35.75 -24.80 11.74
CA GLN A 111 36.49 -23.62 11.28
C GLN A 111 35.94 -23.14 9.94
N GLY A 112 36.19 -21.89 9.60
CA GLY A 112 35.69 -21.26 8.38
C GLY A 112 35.14 -19.86 8.63
N ASP A 113 34.75 -19.19 7.56
CA ASP A 113 34.08 -17.89 7.57
C ASP A 113 32.63 -18.02 7.11
N TYR A 114 31.79 -17.12 7.61
CA TYR A 114 30.41 -17.00 7.18
C TYR A 114 30.04 -15.55 6.87
N SER A 115 29.11 -15.37 5.95
CA SER A 115 28.49 -14.09 5.65
C SER A 115 27.02 -14.26 5.31
N PHE A 116 26.17 -13.46 5.94
CA PHE A 116 24.74 -13.39 5.68
C PHE A 116 24.42 -12.14 4.87
N ASP A 117 23.75 -12.33 3.74
CA ASP A 117 23.25 -11.26 2.88
C ASP A 117 21.71 -11.25 2.89
N PRO A 118 21.08 -10.33 3.64
CA PRO A 118 19.61 -10.21 3.70
C PRO A 118 19.00 -9.67 2.40
N LYS A 119 19.80 -9.10 1.50
CA LYS A 119 19.34 -8.53 0.22
C LYS A 119 19.56 -9.48 -0.95
N SER A 120 20.06 -10.69 -0.68
CA SER A 120 20.36 -11.69 -1.70
C SER A 120 19.08 -12.18 -2.39
N LYS A 121 19.12 -12.33 -3.72
CA LYS A 121 18.00 -12.90 -4.47
C LYS A 121 17.91 -14.38 -4.15
N LEU A 122 16.78 -14.79 -3.58
CA LEU A 122 16.49 -16.20 -3.33
C LEU A 122 16.27 -16.93 -4.68
N PRO A 123 16.78 -18.17 -4.82
CA PRO A 123 16.46 -19.04 -5.94
C PRO A 123 14.95 -19.26 -6.07
N THR A 124 14.50 -19.56 -7.28
CA THR A 124 13.10 -19.94 -7.54
C THR A 124 12.79 -21.40 -7.18
N GLU A 125 13.83 -22.19 -6.90
CA GLU A 125 13.73 -23.62 -6.61
C GLU A 125 13.79 -23.87 -5.10
N GLU A 126 12.76 -24.51 -4.56
CA GLU A 126 12.76 -25.04 -3.19
C GLU A 126 13.34 -26.45 -3.22
N THR A 127 14.40 -26.69 -2.46
CA THR A 127 15.05 -28.02 -2.39
C THR A 127 15.08 -28.60 -1.00
N ILE A 128 14.59 -27.84 -0.03
CA ILE A 128 14.49 -28.24 1.36
C ILE A 128 13.04 -28.08 1.75
N THR A 129 12.36 -29.21 1.92
CA THR A 129 10.93 -29.26 2.26
C THR A 129 10.71 -29.58 3.74
N ALA A 130 11.71 -30.14 4.42
CA ALA A 130 11.66 -30.37 5.85
C ALA A 130 11.91 -29.08 6.66
N PRO A 131 11.24 -28.90 7.80
CA PRO A 131 11.56 -27.85 8.75
C PRO A 131 13.05 -27.90 9.18
N THR A 132 13.69 -26.73 9.36
CA THR A 132 15.07 -26.63 9.86
C THR A 132 15.31 -27.46 11.12
N ALA A 133 14.31 -27.54 12.02
CA ALA A 133 14.39 -28.34 13.24
C ALA A 133 14.48 -29.85 12.95
N ASP A 134 13.78 -30.35 11.93
CA ASP A 134 13.78 -31.75 11.53
C ASP A 134 15.10 -32.11 10.84
N ILE A 135 15.65 -31.21 10.02
CA ILE A 135 16.97 -31.37 9.41
C ILE A 135 18.06 -31.45 10.48
N LEU A 136 17.99 -30.60 11.52
CA LEU A 136 18.92 -30.63 12.65
C LEU A 136 18.75 -31.91 13.50
N ALA A 137 17.51 -32.36 13.71
CA ALA A 137 17.24 -33.62 14.40
C ALA A 137 17.76 -34.82 13.63
N GLU A 138 17.62 -34.82 12.30
CA GLU A 138 18.14 -35.84 11.40
C GLU A 138 19.68 -35.83 11.36
N ALA A 139 20.31 -34.65 11.31
CA ALA A 139 21.77 -34.52 11.43
C ALA A 139 22.29 -35.12 12.74
N LYS A 140 21.56 -34.91 13.85
CA LYS A 140 21.88 -35.50 15.15
C LYS A 140 21.70 -37.02 15.15
N ARG A 141 20.65 -37.56 14.51
CA ARG A 141 20.44 -39.01 14.36
C ARG A 141 21.53 -39.67 13.54
N ARG A 142 22.02 -39.00 12.49
CA ARG A 142 23.13 -39.45 11.64
C ARG A 142 24.51 -39.30 12.30
N GLY A 143 24.59 -38.69 13.47
CA GLY A 143 25.86 -38.43 14.17
C GLY A 143 26.76 -37.45 13.43
N VAL A 144 26.19 -36.50 12.68
CA VAL A 144 26.95 -35.44 12.00
C VAL A 144 27.69 -34.63 13.08
N PRO A 145 29.04 -34.54 13.02
CA PRO A 145 29.79 -33.73 13.97
C PRO A 145 29.23 -32.30 13.98
N GLY A 146 29.02 -31.68 15.15
CA GLY A 146 28.49 -30.29 15.20
C GLY A 146 26.97 -30.15 15.11
N ALA A 147 26.22 -31.26 14.96
CA ALA A 147 24.75 -31.27 15.10
C ALA A 147 24.27 -31.18 16.56
N ASP A 148 25.19 -31.24 17.53
CA ASP A 148 24.97 -30.99 18.95
C ASP A 148 25.92 -29.90 19.48
N ASN A 149 25.46 -29.12 20.46
CA ASN A 149 26.32 -28.19 21.22
C ASN A 149 27.28 -28.92 22.19
N GLY A 150 27.56 -30.21 21.94
CA GLY A 150 28.44 -31.02 22.76
C GLY A 150 29.91 -30.58 22.63
N PRO A 151 30.73 -30.72 23.69
CA PRO A 151 32.17 -30.54 23.57
C PRO A 151 32.72 -31.55 22.56
N ALA A 152 33.64 -31.09 21.70
CA ALA A 152 34.25 -31.92 20.68
C ALA A 152 34.86 -33.19 21.31
N PRO A 153 34.78 -34.38 20.68
CA PRO A 153 35.60 -35.50 21.08
C PRO A 153 37.06 -35.06 21.01
N VAL A 154 37.77 -35.18 22.13
CA VAL A 154 39.19 -34.89 22.24
C VAL A 154 39.92 -35.82 21.28
N ARG A 155 40.28 -35.31 20.10
CA ARG A 155 41.32 -35.93 19.29
C ARG A 155 42.64 -35.44 19.84
N GLU A 156 43.31 -36.39 20.47
CA GLU A 156 44.67 -36.35 20.97
C GLU A 156 45.58 -35.59 20.00
N SER A 157 46.10 -34.47 20.48
CA SER A 157 47.00 -33.61 19.72
C SER A 157 48.36 -34.29 19.62
N ALA A 158 48.68 -34.86 18.46
CA ALA A 158 50.07 -35.16 18.12
C ALA A 158 50.83 -33.84 17.86
N PRO A 159 52.09 -33.72 18.29
CA PRO A 159 52.68 -32.44 18.66
C PRO A 159 53.07 -31.54 17.49
N ALA A 160 52.97 -30.24 17.77
CA ALA A 160 53.41 -29.12 16.95
C ALA A 160 54.86 -29.29 16.45
N GLN A 161 55.04 -29.20 15.12
CA GLN A 161 56.34 -28.88 14.54
C GLN A 161 56.39 -27.39 14.20
N ALA A 162 57.50 -26.80 14.63
CA ALA A 162 57.76 -25.38 14.71
C ALA A 162 57.70 -24.67 13.35
N ALA A 163 57.09 -23.49 13.37
CA ALA A 163 57.21 -22.50 12.30
C ALA A 163 58.61 -21.89 12.30
N ALA A 164 59.21 -21.80 11.10
CA ALA A 164 60.24 -20.83 10.76
C ALA A 164 59.79 -20.06 9.48
N PRO A 165 60.16 -18.78 9.33
CA PRO A 165 59.47 -17.84 8.43
C PRO A 165 60.23 -17.57 7.13
N VAL A 166 59.51 -17.17 6.06
CA VAL A 166 59.88 -16.21 4.96
C VAL A 166 58.94 -16.40 3.75
N PRO A 167 58.83 -15.48 2.76
CA PRO A 167 58.85 -14.01 2.79
C PRO A 167 57.68 -13.38 1.98
N SER A 168 57.48 -12.08 2.18
CA SER A 168 56.52 -11.21 1.49
C SER A 168 57.00 -10.66 0.14
N ALA A 169 56.12 -10.63 -0.88
CA ALA A 169 56.13 -9.74 -2.06
C ALA A 169 54.82 -9.92 -2.87
N PRO A 170 54.44 -9.00 -3.80
CA PRO A 170 54.50 -7.53 -3.82
C PRO A 170 53.09 -6.88 -4.08
N PRO A 171 52.96 -5.54 -4.01
CA PRO A 171 51.66 -4.84 -4.08
C PRO A 171 51.11 -4.72 -5.51
N GLN A 172 49.80 -4.91 -5.67
CA GLN A 172 49.10 -4.68 -6.93
C GLN A 172 48.77 -3.19 -7.15
N ARG A 173 48.89 -2.81 -8.41
CA ARG A 173 49.04 -1.46 -8.95
C ARG A 173 47.74 -0.66 -8.92
N GLN A 174 47.86 0.61 -8.53
CA GLN A 174 46.93 1.69 -8.85
C GLN A 174 46.83 1.87 -10.36
N VAL A 175 45.60 2.02 -10.87
CA VAL A 175 45.34 2.60 -12.20
C VAL A 175 44.26 3.66 -12.05
N SER A 176 44.75 4.89 -11.94
CA SER A 176 44.31 6.12 -12.63
C SER A 176 42.82 6.43 -12.71
N GLU A 177 42.41 7.39 -11.87
CA GLU A 177 41.35 8.35 -12.17
C GLU A 177 41.73 9.23 -13.37
N ARG A 178 40.79 9.46 -14.28
CA ARG A 178 40.72 10.68 -15.08
C ARG A 178 39.28 11.17 -15.20
N PRO A 179 39.07 12.49 -15.21
CA PRO A 179 37.80 13.12 -14.89
C PRO A 179 36.91 13.24 -16.13
N VAL A 180 35.59 13.08 -15.96
CA VAL A 180 34.60 13.51 -16.95
C VAL A 180 33.83 14.70 -16.40
N VAL A 181 33.87 15.74 -17.23
CA VAL A 181 33.32 17.09 -17.11
C VAL A 181 31.85 17.09 -16.71
N SER A 182 31.52 17.90 -15.70
CA SER A 182 30.17 18.31 -15.36
C SER A 182 29.62 19.26 -16.43
N GLN A 183 28.48 18.93 -17.03
CA GLN A 183 27.63 19.90 -17.73
C GLN A 183 26.33 20.11 -16.96
N PRO A 184 25.89 21.37 -16.75
CA PRO A 184 24.67 21.69 -16.02
C PRO A 184 23.42 21.42 -16.87
N PRO A 185 22.32 20.89 -16.31
CA PRO A 185 21.05 20.82 -17.01
C PRO A 185 20.45 22.22 -17.17
N ALA A 186 20.04 22.50 -18.41
CA ALA A 186 19.37 23.72 -18.83
C ALA A 186 17.97 23.86 -18.19
N ALA A 187 17.57 25.12 -17.99
CA ALA A 187 16.30 25.54 -17.43
C ALA A 187 15.10 24.97 -18.21
N ALA A 188 14.25 24.20 -17.52
CA ALA A 188 12.93 23.84 -18.00
C ALA A 188 11.96 25.00 -17.74
N GLN A 189 11.34 25.48 -18.81
CA GLN A 189 10.32 26.52 -18.78
C GLN A 189 9.03 25.98 -18.14
N ALA A 190 8.42 26.79 -17.28
CA ALA A 190 7.19 26.46 -16.57
C ALA A 190 5.98 26.41 -17.53
N ALA A 191 5.27 25.29 -17.52
CA ALA A 191 3.91 25.21 -18.07
C ALA A 191 2.89 25.63 -16.98
N PRO A 192 1.79 26.30 -17.35
CA PRO A 192 0.80 26.78 -16.39
C PRO A 192 0.00 25.62 -15.78
N ALA A 193 -0.29 25.73 -14.48
CA ALA A 193 -1.02 24.74 -13.69
C ALA A 193 -2.50 24.63 -14.14
N PRO A 194 -3.10 23.44 -14.18
CA PRO A 194 -4.55 23.28 -14.29
C PRO A 194 -5.24 23.76 -13.02
N GLU A 195 -6.37 24.44 -13.16
CA GLU A 195 -7.26 24.85 -12.07
C GLU A 195 -7.64 23.64 -11.19
N GLU A 196 -7.53 23.83 -9.87
CA GLU A 196 -7.82 22.81 -8.85
C GLU A 196 -9.32 22.45 -8.87
N GLY A 197 -9.62 21.29 -9.45
CA GLY A 197 -10.75 20.48 -9.03
C GLY A 197 -10.57 20.00 -7.56
N PRO A 198 -11.55 19.29 -6.98
CA PRO A 198 -11.40 18.72 -5.65
C PRO A 198 -10.06 17.96 -5.57
N PRO A 199 -9.27 18.13 -4.48
CA PRO A 199 -7.92 17.61 -4.44
C PRO A 199 -7.96 16.10 -4.72
N PRO A 200 -7.05 15.56 -5.54
CA PRO A 200 -6.92 14.13 -5.65
C PRO A 200 -6.78 13.58 -4.23
N THR A 201 -7.56 12.56 -3.89
CA THR A 201 -7.53 11.89 -2.58
C THR A 201 -6.23 11.12 -2.46
N GLU A 202 -5.10 11.82 -2.44
CA GLU A 202 -3.77 11.25 -2.26
C GLU A 202 -3.78 10.46 -0.96
N LEU A 203 -3.29 9.22 -0.99
CA LEU A 203 -3.23 8.37 0.19
C LEU A 203 -2.47 9.11 1.29
N TYR A 204 -3.14 9.40 2.41
CA TYR A 204 -2.50 10.08 3.54
C TYR A 204 -1.28 9.27 4.01
N PRO A 205 -0.19 9.95 4.46
CA PRO A 205 0.85 9.23 5.20
C PRO A 205 0.19 8.59 6.43
N LEU A 206 0.77 7.48 6.89
CA LEU A 206 0.29 6.75 8.04
C LEU A 206 1.43 6.53 9.02
N PRO A 207 1.13 6.45 10.32
CA PRO A 207 2.16 6.24 11.30
C PRO A 207 2.74 4.84 11.17
N VAL A 208 4.05 4.72 11.33
CA VAL A 208 4.69 3.41 11.46
C VAL A 208 4.40 2.82 12.84
N GLY A 209 4.15 1.51 12.86
CA GLY A 209 3.92 0.72 14.06
C GLY A 209 4.94 -0.39 14.22
N LYS A 210 4.60 -1.39 15.03
CA LYS A 210 5.40 -2.61 15.16
C LYS A 210 5.21 -3.44 13.89
N LEU A 211 6.30 -3.71 13.18
CA LEU A 211 6.25 -4.51 11.96
C LEU A 211 6.12 -5.99 12.35
N VAL A 212 4.98 -6.60 12.00
CA VAL A 212 4.72 -8.03 12.23
C VAL A 212 5.28 -8.85 11.07
N TYR A 213 5.06 -8.35 9.85
CA TYR A 213 5.60 -8.91 8.62
C TYR A 213 6.16 -7.78 7.75
N GLU A 214 7.34 -7.98 7.19
CA GLU A 214 8.04 -7.01 6.34
C GLU A 214 8.24 -7.55 4.93
N SER A 215 7.95 -6.73 3.93
CA SER A 215 8.31 -6.91 2.52
C SER A 215 7.96 -8.31 1.99
N LEU A 216 6.79 -8.81 2.35
CA LEU A 216 6.25 -10.06 1.82
C LEU A 216 5.98 -9.88 0.32
N LYS A 217 6.75 -10.55 -0.53
CA LYS A 217 6.50 -10.53 -1.98
C LYS A 217 5.16 -11.20 -2.27
N THR A 218 4.26 -10.45 -2.89
CA THR A 218 2.90 -10.91 -3.16
C THR A 218 2.85 -12.22 -3.96
N ALA A 219 3.80 -12.42 -4.89
CA ALA A 219 3.91 -13.63 -5.71
C ALA A 219 4.07 -14.95 -4.90
N PHE A 220 4.48 -14.89 -3.64
CA PHE A 220 4.69 -16.06 -2.79
C PHE A 220 3.74 -16.10 -1.59
N VAL A 221 2.77 -15.19 -1.52
CA VAL A 221 1.84 -15.07 -0.40
C VAL A 221 0.51 -15.72 -0.76
N ASP A 222 0.09 -16.70 0.03
CA ASP A 222 -1.29 -17.17 0.02
C ASP A 222 -2.16 -16.14 0.75
N PHE A 223 -2.68 -15.18 -0.01
CA PHE A 223 -3.40 -14.03 0.53
C PHE A 223 -4.62 -14.41 1.39
N PRO A 224 -5.51 -15.33 0.96
CA PRO A 224 -6.61 -15.79 1.82
C PRO A 224 -6.13 -16.43 3.14
N LYS A 225 -5.06 -17.25 3.12
CA LYS A 225 -4.51 -17.82 4.36
C LYS A 225 -3.91 -16.74 5.26
N LEU A 226 -3.19 -15.77 4.68
CA LEU A 226 -2.66 -14.64 5.44
C LEU A 226 -3.79 -13.89 6.16
N LEU A 227 -4.83 -13.48 5.45
CA LEU A 227 -5.93 -12.73 6.07
C LEU A 227 -6.63 -13.51 7.20
N ARG A 228 -6.81 -14.83 7.03
CA ARG A 228 -7.35 -15.70 8.08
C ARG A 228 -6.42 -15.82 9.29
N SER A 229 -5.10 -15.87 9.08
CA SER A 229 -4.12 -15.84 10.18
C SER A 229 -4.20 -14.51 10.93
N LEU A 230 -4.17 -13.37 10.22
CA LEU A 230 -4.25 -12.05 10.84
C LEU A 230 -5.56 -11.87 11.63
N SER A 231 -6.66 -12.44 11.13
CA SER A 231 -7.94 -12.46 11.83
C SER A 231 -7.89 -13.32 13.10
N SER A 232 -7.34 -14.54 13.01
CA SER A 232 -7.21 -15.46 14.14
C SER A 232 -6.29 -14.91 15.24
N ASP A 233 -5.22 -14.25 14.83
CA ASP A 233 -4.23 -13.60 15.71
C ASP A 233 -4.74 -12.28 16.30
N ARG A 234 -5.98 -11.87 15.97
CA ARG A 234 -6.62 -10.62 16.40
C ARG A 234 -5.81 -9.37 16.09
N LEU A 235 -5.22 -9.32 14.89
CA LEU A 235 -4.44 -8.18 14.45
C LEU A 235 -5.22 -6.86 14.65
N THR A 236 -4.55 -5.89 15.26
CA THR A 236 -5.00 -4.49 15.31
C THR A 236 -3.93 -3.65 14.63
N GLY A 237 -4.25 -3.07 13.48
CA GLY A 237 -3.28 -2.38 12.66
C GLY A 237 -3.70 -2.30 11.20
N TYR A 238 -2.74 -2.36 10.29
CA TYR A 238 -3.04 -2.36 8.86
C TYR A 238 -2.05 -3.20 8.07
N LEU A 239 -2.54 -3.72 6.96
CA LEU A 239 -1.78 -4.40 5.95
C LEU A 239 -1.57 -3.45 4.78
N ARG A 240 -0.32 -3.15 4.45
CA ARG A 240 0.09 -2.25 3.37
C ARG A 240 0.54 -3.06 2.16
N LEU A 241 0.11 -2.65 0.97
CA LEU A 241 0.62 -3.10 -0.32
C LEU A 241 1.38 -1.97 -0.99
N THR A 242 2.59 -2.26 -1.45
CA THR A 242 3.43 -1.36 -2.24
C THR A 242 3.73 -2.02 -3.59
N GLY A 243 3.02 -1.58 -4.63
CA GLY A 243 3.24 -1.95 -6.03
C GLY A 243 4.18 -0.97 -6.75
N LEU A 244 4.28 -1.11 -8.08
CA LEU A 244 5.09 -0.23 -8.93
C LEU A 244 4.46 1.15 -9.12
N ALA A 245 3.13 1.17 -9.33
CA ALA A 245 2.33 2.39 -9.49
C ALA A 245 1.03 2.32 -8.66
N SER A 246 0.90 1.30 -7.82
CA SER A 246 -0.25 1.09 -6.95
C SER A 246 0.16 1.06 -5.49
N ARG A 247 -0.73 1.53 -4.63
CA ARG A 247 -0.61 1.46 -3.17
C ARG A 247 -1.93 0.98 -2.61
N GLY A 248 -1.86 0.02 -1.69
CA GLY A 248 -3.04 -0.53 -1.04
C GLY A 248 -2.90 -0.51 0.48
N MET A 249 -4.03 -0.46 1.16
CA MET A 249 -4.11 -0.66 2.60
C MET A 249 -5.39 -1.42 2.96
N ILE A 250 -5.28 -2.34 3.92
CA ILE A 250 -6.43 -2.96 4.58
C ILE A 250 -6.27 -2.75 6.08
N LEU A 251 -7.25 -2.12 6.72
CA LEU A 251 -7.27 -1.87 8.15
C LEU A 251 -7.93 -3.02 8.91
N PHE A 252 -7.31 -3.38 10.03
CA PHE A 252 -7.77 -4.42 10.94
C PHE A 252 -7.95 -3.87 12.36
N TYR A 253 -9.05 -4.26 13.00
CA TYR A 253 -9.32 -3.97 14.41
C TYR A 253 -9.70 -5.28 15.11
N GLN A 254 -8.87 -5.72 16.06
CA GLN A 254 -9.07 -6.96 16.83
C GLN A 254 -9.32 -8.21 15.97
N GLY A 255 -8.67 -8.30 14.80
CA GLY A 255 -8.83 -9.40 13.84
C GLY A 255 -9.95 -9.24 12.82
N SER A 256 -10.78 -8.20 12.96
CA SER A 256 -11.82 -7.87 11.99
C SER A 256 -11.28 -6.90 10.95
N LEU A 257 -11.57 -7.13 9.67
CA LEU A 257 -11.33 -6.16 8.62
C LEU A 257 -12.36 -5.04 8.76
N ILE A 258 -11.91 -3.79 8.84
CA ILE A 258 -12.80 -2.63 9.02
C ILE A 258 -12.91 -1.77 7.77
N GLU A 259 -11.82 -1.58 7.02
CA GLU A 259 -11.83 -0.73 5.84
C GLU A 259 -10.67 -1.09 4.89
N SER A 260 -10.82 -0.80 3.60
CA SER A 260 -9.79 -0.99 2.58
C SER A 260 -9.62 0.26 1.73
N PHE A 261 -8.39 0.55 1.33
CA PHE A 261 -8.01 1.68 0.48
C PHE A 261 -7.08 1.19 -0.62
N TYR A 262 -7.27 1.72 -1.83
CA TYR A 262 -6.42 1.37 -2.95
C TYR A 262 -6.26 2.58 -3.86
N ASP A 263 -5.02 2.96 -4.13
CA ASP A 263 -4.62 4.00 -5.06
C ASP A 263 -3.88 3.36 -6.22
N GLY A 264 -4.50 3.32 -7.40
CA GLY A 264 -3.91 2.84 -8.65
C GLY A 264 -3.35 3.95 -9.55
N GLY A 265 -3.16 5.16 -9.02
CA GLY A 265 -2.60 6.32 -9.73
C GLY A 265 -3.59 7.24 -10.44
N ALA A 266 -4.83 6.80 -10.66
CA ALA A 266 -5.89 7.64 -11.26
C ALA A 266 -6.95 8.07 -10.23
N VAL A 267 -7.50 7.11 -9.50
CA VAL A 267 -8.55 7.32 -8.50
C VAL A 267 -8.26 6.45 -7.30
N VAL A 268 -8.42 7.03 -6.11
CA VAL A 268 -8.40 6.27 -4.86
C VAL A 268 -9.77 5.66 -4.62
N SER A 269 -9.77 4.33 -4.53
CA SER A 269 -10.93 3.51 -4.20
C SER A 269 -10.94 3.19 -2.72
N THR A 270 -12.13 2.97 -2.15
CA THR A 270 -12.32 2.54 -0.76
C THR A 270 -13.22 1.29 -0.69
N GLY A 271 -13.34 0.69 0.49
CA GLY A 271 -14.25 -0.43 0.75
C GLY A 271 -14.02 -1.65 -0.12
N ARG A 272 -15.12 -2.25 -0.59
CA ARG A 272 -15.12 -3.52 -1.33
C ARG A 272 -14.40 -3.40 -2.67
N THR A 273 -14.50 -2.26 -3.34
CA THR A 273 -13.81 -2.00 -4.61
C THR A 273 -12.30 -1.96 -4.39
N ALA A 274 -11.85 -1.22 -3.37
CA ALA A 274 -10.44 -1.18 -3.00
C ALA A 274 -9.88 -2.55 -2.66
N PHE A 275 -10.62 -3.34 -1.88
CA PHE A 275 -10.20 -4.70 -1.53
C PHE A 275 -10.08 -5.59 -2.76
N SER A 276 -11.02 -5.51 -3.71
CA SER A 276 -10.97 -6.29 -4.95
C SER A 276 -9.74 -5.92 -5.79
N LEU A 277 -9.41 -4.63 -5.88
CA LEU A 277 -8.22 -4.15 -6.59
C LEU A 277 -6.93 -4.58 -5.88
N PHE A 278 -6.87 -4.42 -4.55
CA PHE A 278 -5.78 -4.90 -3.71
C PHE A 278 -5.55 -6.40 -3.93
N LYS A 279 -6.62 -7.21 -3.85
CA LYS A 279 -6.56 -8.66 -4.05
C LYS A 279 -6.04 -9.00 -5.43
N ASN A 280 -6.47 -8.29 -6.47
CA ASN A 280 -6.04 -8.53 -7.86
C ASN A 280 -4.53 -8.32 -8.01
N ASP A 281 -3.98 -7.24 -7.46
CA ASP A 281 -2.52 -7.00 -7.49
C ASP A 281 -1.76 -8.12 -6.75
N VAL A 282 -2.28 -8.56 -5.61
CA VAL A 282 -1.65 -9.66 -4.85
C VAL A 282 -1.72 -10.98 -5.62
N ASP A 283 -2.86 -11.31 -6.21
CA ASP A 283 -3.05 -12.52 -7.03
C ASP A 283 -2.15 -12.53 -8.28
N ARG A 284 -1.87 -11.34 -8.84
CA ARG A 284 -0.90 -11.16 -9.95
C ARG A 284 0.55 -11.25 -9.49
N GLY A 285 0.80 -11.28 -8.18
CA GLY A 285 2.14 -11.24 -7.62
C GLY A 285 2.84 -9.89 -7.82
N GLU A 286 2.07 -8.81 -7.95
CA GLU A 286 2.60 -7.46 -8.11
C GLU A 286 2.85 -6.82 -6.74
N GLY A 287 4.08 -6.34 -6.51
CA GLY A 287 4.44 -5.59 -5.33
C GLY A 287 4.88 -6.40 -4.11
N SER A 288 4.88 -5.72 -2.96
CA SER A 288 5.28 -6.25 -1.67
C SER A 288 4.33 -5.77 -0.58
N MET A 289 4.19 -6.58 0.46
CA MET A 289 3.24 -6.35 1.54
C MET A 289 3.93 -6.25 2.89
N ASP A 290 3.47 -5.32 3.71
CA ASP A 290 3.88 -5.16 5.10
C ASP A 290 2.66 -5.29 6.00
N VAL A 291 2.80 -5.96 7.15
CA VAL A 291 1.77 -5.99 8.19
C VAL A 291 2.29 -5.21 9.38
N ILE A 292 1.58 -4.13 9.71
CA ILE A 292 1.94 -3.21 10.78
C ILE A 292 0.91 -3.32 11.89
N GLU A 293 1.37 -3.63 13.09
CA GLU A 293 0.58 -3.62 14.32
C GLU A 293 0.63 -2.23 14.97
N LEU A 294 -0.54 -1.76 15.39
CA LEU A 294 -0.75 -0.47 16.05
C LEU A 294 -1.62 -0.65 17.29
N SER A 295 -1.65 0.36 18.16
CA SER A 295 -2.63 0.36 19.24
C SER A 295 -4.04 0.56 18.69
N SER A 296 -5.05 0.01 19.39
CA SER A 296 -6.46 0.16 19.03
C SER A 296 -6.86 1.62 18.85
N GLU A 297 -6.33 2.51 19.69
CA GLU A 297 -6.61 3.94 19.66
C GLU A 297 -6.12 4.59 18.36
N VAL A 298 -4.93 4.20 17.89
CA VAL A 298 -4.35 4.72 16.65
C VAL A 298 -5.08 4.18 15.44
N VAL A 299 -5.49 2.90 15.44
CA VAL A 299 -6.32 2.34 14.35
C VAL A 299 -7.66 3.06 14.23
N THR A 300 -8.34 3.31 15.35
CA THR A 300 -9.59 4.09 15.36
C THR A 300 -9.36 5.51 14.82
N ALA A 301 -8.26 6.16 15.20
CA ALA A 301 -7.92 7.49 14.70
C ALA A 301 -7.58 7.49 13.20
N ILE A 302 -6.91 6.45 12.67
CA ILE A 302 -6.66 6.30 11.23
C ILE A 302 -7.98 6.06 10.48
N TYR A 303 -8.87 5.21 11.01
CA TYR A 303 -10.19 5.02 10.44
C TYR A 303 -10.93 6.36 10.33
N GLN A 304 -10.96 7.15 11.40
CA GLN A 304 -11.55 8.50 11.41
C GLN A 304 -10.86 9.45 10.44
N LEU A 305 -9.52 9.47 10.36
CA LEU A 305 -8.79 10.27 9.37
C LEU A 305 -9.31 10.01 7.94
N LEU A 306 -9.65 8.77 7.64
CA LEU A 306 -10.03 8.35 6.29
C LEU A 306 -11.53 8.51 6.04
N THR A 307 -12.39 8.29 7.03
CA THR A 307 -13.86 8.26 6.85
C THR A 307 -14.58 9.48 7.40
N ALA A 308 -13.99 10.21 8.36
CA ALA A 308 -14.67 11.33 9.01
C ALA A 308 -14.90 12.50 8.04
N PRO A 309 -16.03 13.22 8.20
CA PRO A 309 -16.29 14.43 7.46
C PRO A 309 -15.30 15.54 7.85
N THR A 310 -15.01 16.40 6.89
CA THR A 310 -14.18 17.58 7.09
C THR A 310 -15.04 18.71 7.67
N ILE A 311 -14.68 19.22 8.84
CA ILE A 311 -15.37 20.34 9.51
C ILE A 311 -14.72 21.69 9.20
N LEU A 312 -13.41 21.70 8.93
CA LEU A 312 -12.67 22.88 8.49
C LEU A 312 -11.83 22.49 7.28
N GLN A 313 -12.00 23.16 6.15
CA GLN A 313 -11.32 22.79 4.91
C GLN A 313 -10.49 23.95 4.36
N GLY A 314 -9.25 23.65 3.96
CA GLY A 314 -8.43 24.53 3.13
C GLY A 314 -7.98 25.85 3.78
N LEU A 315 -7.98 25.95 5.11
CA LEU A 315 -7.59 27.16 5.83
C LEU A 315 -6.11 27.45 5.61
N LEU A 316 -5.76 28.62 5.11
CA LEU A 316 -4.35 28.99 4.96
C LEU A 316 -3.71 29.21 6.33
N ALA A 317 -2.62 28.50 6.60
CA ALA A 317 -1.95 28.50 7.90
C ALA A 317 -1.53 29.90 8.36
N ARG A 318 -1.17 30.79 7.43
CA ARG A 318 -0.81 32.19 7.73
C ARG A 318 -1.91 33.01 8.43
N PHE A 319 -3.17 32.57 8.35
CA PHE A 319 -4.32 33.23 8.98
C PHE A 319 -4.82 32.49 10.23
N VAL A 320 -4.16 31.40 10.62
CA VAL A 320 -4.60 30.52 11.71
C VAL A 320 -3.52 30.45 12.76
N ASP A 321 -3.86 30.78 14.01
CA ASP A 321 -3.03 30.41 15.15
C ASP A 321 -3.23 28.92 15.44
N ILE A 322 -2.27 28.10 14.99
CA ILE A 322 -2.34 26.64 15.15
C ILE A 322 -2.39 26.20 16.60
N ARG A 323 -1.76 26.95 17.52
CA ARG A 323 -1.76 26.59 18.95
C ARG A 323 -3.14 26.84 19.55
N ALA A 324 -3.72 27.99 19.24
CA ALA A 324 -5.08 28.32 19.67
C ALA A 324 -6.12 27.36 19.06
N LEU A 325 -5.93 26.94 17.81
CA LEU A 325 -6.78 25.94 17.17
C LEU A 325 -6.69 24.59 17.89
N LEU A 326 -5.48 24.09 18.18
CA LEU A 326 -5.30 22.84 18.93
C LEU A 326 -5.92 22.92 20.33
N GLN A 327 -5.77 24.06 21.02
CA GLN A 327 -6.41 24.29 22.31
C GLN A 327 -7.94 24.27 22.20
N TYR A 328 -8.52 24.90 21.19
CA TYR A 328 -9.96 24.85 20.93
C TYR A 328 -10.44 23.42 20.68
N LEU A 329 -9.75 22.65 19.84
CA LEU A 329 -10.07 21.24 19.59
C LEU A 329 -9.98 20.39 20.86
N GLN A 330 -9.05 20.73 21.76
CA GLN A 330 -8.92 20.10 23.07
C GLN A 330 -10.09 20.44 24.01
N GLU A 331 -10.46 21.72 24.10
CA GLU A 331 -11.55 22.21 24.96
C GLU A 331 -12.91 21.65 24.54
N GLU A 332 -13.16 21.59 23.23
CA GLU A 332 -14.37 21.00 22.64
C GLU A 332 -14.34 19.47 22.56
N LYS A 333 -13.26 18.84 23.06
CA LYS A 333 -13.09 17.38 23.11
C LYS A 333 -13.25 16.69 21.75
N ILE A 334 -12.75 17.31 20.69
CA ILE A 334 -12.94 16.82 19.33
C ILE A 334 -12.21 15.47 19.13
N HIS A 335 -12.90 14.53 18.50
CA HIS A 335 -12.35 13.28 18.00
C HIS A 335 -12.07 13.42 16.50
N GLY A 336 -10.86 13.13 16.05
CA GLY A 336 -10.54 13.16 14.64
C GLY A 336 -9.10 13.51 14.34
N SER A 337 -8.88 14.33 13.32
CA SER A 337 -7.53 14.65 12.84
C SER A 337 -7.42 16.07 12.33
N LEU A 338 -6.25 16.68 12.57
CA LEU A 338 -5.83 17.92 11.95
C LEU A 338 -4.76 17.60 10.91
N LEU A 339 -5.04 17.93 9.66
CA LEU A 339 -4.14 17.73 8.53
C LEU A 339 -3.50 19.06 8.16
N VAL A 340 -2.19 19.03 7.91
CA VAL A 340 -1.39 20.16 7.49
C VAL A 340 -0.72 19.80 6.17
N ARG A 341 -1.19 20.41 5.08
CA ARG A 341 -0.66 20.20 3.73
C ARG A 341 0.24 21.38 3.35
N ALA A 342 1.54 21.18 3.47
CA ALA A 342 2.55 22.07 2.90
C ALA A 342 2.85 21.66 1.44
N PRO A 343 3.55 22.49 0.64
CA PRO A 343 3.82 22.18 -0.77
C PRO A 343 4.56 20.84 -1.00
N GLU A 344 5.54 20.52 -0.16
CA GLU A 344 6.42 19.35 -0.32
C GLU A 344 6.28 18.32 0.82
N GLU A 345 5.36 18.56 1.77
CA GLU A 345 5.26 17.78 2.99
C GLU A 345 3.82 17.77 3.52
N MET A 346 3.45 16.69 4.18
CA MET A 346 2.14 16.55 4.82
C MET A 346 2.33 16.11 6.26
N GLY A 347 1.73 16.86 7.18
CA GLY A 347 1.68 16.55 8.60
C GLY A 347 0.26 16.18 9.03
N ILE A 348 0.15 15.25 9.96
CA ILE A 348 -1.12 14.80 10.54
C ILE A 348 -0.99 14.76 12.05
N ILE A 349 -1.98 15.33 12.73
CA ILE A 349 -2.17 15.25 14.17
C ILE A 349 -3.45 14.45 14.41
N LEU A 350 -3.34 13.35 15.15
CA LEU A 350 -4.45 12.51 15.57
C LEU A 350 -4.94 12.96 16.94
N LEU A 351 -6.26 13.12 17.07
CA LEU A 351 -6.93 13.62 18.27
C LEU A 351 -7.98 12.63 18.77
N ARG A 352 -8.04 12.45 20.09
CA ARG A 352 -9.05 11.63 20.76
C ARG A 352 -9.51 12.32 22.03
N ASP A 353 -10.81 12.64 22.13
CA ASP A 353 -11.39 13.38 23.27
C ASP A 353 -10.68 14.73 23.47
N GLY A 354 -10.30 15.36 22.34
CA GLY A 354 -9.48 16.57 22.32
C GLY A 354 -8.01 16.39 22.70
N GLN A 355 -7.61 15.22 23.20
CA GLN A 355 -6.21 14.93 23.54
C GLN A 355 -5.40 14.56 22.30
N LEU A 356 -4.13 14.93 22.32
CA LEU A 356 -3.17 14.47 21.32
C LEU A 356 -2.91 12.98 21.49
N LEU A 357 -3.31 12.19 20.48
CA LEU A 357 -2.93 10.78 20.40
C LEU A 357 -1.53 10.63 19.77
N GLY A 358 -1.22 11.49 18.81
CA GLY A 358 0.12 11.67 18.28
C GLY A 358 0.15 12.42 16.95
N ALA A 359 1.34 12.81 16.56
CA ALA A 359 1.61 13.57 15.34
C ALA A 359 2.70 12.89 14.51
N PHE A 360 2.61 13.00 13.19
CA PHE A 360 3.61 12.46 12.25
C PHE A 360 3.57 13.22 10.92
N THR A 361 4.63 13.10 10.11
CA THR A 361 4.67 13.65 8.75
C THR A 361 5.02 12.56 7.73
N ARG A 362 4.95 12.87 6.43
CA ARG A 362 5.40 11.93 5.39
C ARG A 362 6.89 11.64 5.51
N GLY A 363 7.71 12.66 5.78
CA GLY A 363 9.15 12.51 6.01
C GLY A 363 9.49 11.85 7.36
N GLN A 364 8.60 11.95 8.36
CA GLN A 364 8.79 11.38 9.71
C GLN A 364 7.52 10.65 10.15
N PRO A 365 7.32 9.41 9.70
CA PRO A 365 6.09 8.67 9.97
C PRO A 365 6.04 8.08 11.38
N GLN A 366 7.04 8.30 12.23
CA GLN A 366 7.01 7.84 13.61
C GLN A 366 5.98 8.65 14.39
N LEU A 367 5.09 7.98 15.12
CA LEU A 367 4.08 8.65 15.93
C LEU A 367 4.76 9.37 17.12
N MET A 368 4.74 10.70 17.12
CA MET A 368 5.30 11.55 18.17
C MET A 368 4.21 12.04 19.11
N GLN A 369 4.53 12.12 20.41
CA GLN A 369 3.65 12.64 21.46
C GLN A 369 3.65 14.19 21.54
N ASP A 370 4.25 14.85 20.56
CA ASP A 370 4.41 16.31 20.49
C ASP A 370 4.00 16.77 19.08
N PRO A 371 3.08 17.76 18.93
CA PRO A 371 2.62 18.19 17.62
C PRO A 371 3.63 19.11 16.91
N GLU A 372 4.74 19.50 17.54
CA GLU A 372 5.74 20.43 16.99
C GLU A 372 6.26 20.03 15.60
N ILE A 373 6.39 18.74 15.32
CA ILE A 373 6.84 18.29 13.99
C ILE A 373 5.86 18.68 12.87
N VAL A 374 4.57 18.78 13.17
CA VAL A 374 3.51 19.18 12.24
C VAL A 374 3.28 20.68 12.28
N THR A 375 3.25 21.31 13.46
CA THR A 375 3.01 22.77 13.58
C THR A 375 4.10 23.59 12.91
N ARG A 376 5.35 23.10 12.83
CA ARG A 376 6.43 23.74 12.07
C ARG A 376 6.12 23.89 10.58
N LEU A 377 5.29 23.01 10.00
CA LEU A 377 4.87 23.12 8.60
C LEU A 377 3.99 24.35 8.35
N CYS A 378 3.32 24.86 9.38
CA CYS A 378 2.50 26.08 9.30
C CYS A 378 3.32 27.36 9.10
N ALA A 379 4.65 27.30 9.20
CA ALA A 379 5.52 28.45 8.90
C ALA A 379 5.58 28.78 7.39
N ASP A 380 5.28 27.81 6.51
CA ASP A 380 5.17 28.07 5.07
C ASP A 380 3.85 28.79 4.75
N SER A 381 3.97 29.90 4.02
CA SER A 381 2.84 30.74 3.62
C SER A 381 1.78 30.04 2.76
N LYS A 382 2.14 28.97 2.06
CA LYS A 382 1.26 28.17 1.19
C LYS A 382 0.61 27.00 1.92
N THR A 383 0.99 26.73 3.16
CA THR A 383 0.44 25.63 3.94
C THR A 383 -1.06 25.80 4.14
N ARG A 384 -1.80 24.72 3.93
CA ARG A 384 -3.23 24.62 4.20
C ARG A 384 -3.49 23.67 5.36
N ILE A 385 -4.48 24.00 6.16
CA ILE A 385 -4.95 23.24 7.31
C ILE A 385 -6.35 22.74 7.01
N GLU A 386 -6.59 21.48 7.37
CA GLU A 386 -7.88 20.83 7.33
C GLU A 386 -8.13 20.15 8.67
N VAL A 387 -9.36 20.16 9.17
CA VAL A 387 -9.77 19.43 10.37
C VAL A 387 -10.92 18.52 10.01
N LYS A 388 -10.73 17.23 10.27
CA LYS A 388 -11.76 16.20 10.16
C LYS A 388 -12.18 15.79 11.57
N ALA A 389 -13.48 15.68 11.79
CA ALA A 389 -14.01 15.40 13.11
C ALA A 389 -15.26 14.51 13.05
N VAL A 390 -15.45 13.72 14.11
CA VAL A 390 -16.68 12.97 14.36
C VAL A 390 -17.30 13.45 15.67
N ALA A 391 -18.63 13.44 15.73
CA ALA A 391 -19.36 13.86 16.94
C ALA A 391 -19.21 12.84 18.07
N ASP A 392 -19.22 11.54 17.72
CA ASP A 392 -19.11 10.43 18.66
C ASP A 392 -18.02 9.44 18.22
N LEU A 393 -17.33 8.85 19.21
CA LEU A 393 -16.40 7.75 19.01
C LEU A 393 -17.20 6.47 18.70
N GLU A 394 -17.46 6.22 17.42
CA GLU A 394 -17.99 4.93 16.97
C GLU A 394 -16.85 3.93 16.77
N GLU A 395 -17.07 2.69 17.23
CA GLU A 395 -16.18 1.60 16.87
C GLU A 395 -16.30 1.32 15.36
N PRO A 396 -15.18 1.10 14.66
CA PRO A 396 -15.20 0.89 13.23
C PRO A 396 -16.02 -0.36 12.88
N ALA A 397 -16.98 -0.20 11.97
CA ALA A 397 -17.83 -1.30 11.54
C ALA A 397 -17.00 -2.40 10.87
N SER A 398 -17.13 -3.64 11.36
CA SER A 398 -16.44 -4.80 10.78
C SER A 398 -17.12 -5.26 9.50
N VAL A 399 -16.33 -5.61 8.49
CA VAL A 399 -16.77 -6.28 7.27
C VAL A 399 -16.41 -7.77 7.36
N SER A 400 -17.31 -8.63 6.88
CA SER A 400 -17.08 -10.09 6.86
C SER A 400 -15.93 -10.44 5.93
N LEU A 401 -14.82 -10.94 6.49
CA LEU A 401 -13.65 -11.36 5.72
C LEU A 401 -13.98 -12.46 4.70
N GLU A 402 -14.78 -13.46 5.10
CA GLU A 402 -15.16 -14.57 4.21
C GLU A 402 -16.04 -14.08 3.05
N GLU A 403 -16.90 -13.10 3.29
CA GLU A 403 -17.70 -12.47 2.22
C GLU A 403 -16.79 -11.72 1.24
N MET A 404 -15.78 -11.00 1.72
CA MET A 404 -14.83 -10.28 0.88
C MET A 404 -13.93 -11.22 0.07
N LEU A 405 -13.51 -12.35 0.66
CA LEU A 405 -12.68 -13.36 -0.01
C LEU A 405 -13.47 -14.17 -1.06
N ALA A 406 -14.77 -14.39 -0.83
CA ALA A 406 -15.65 -15.12 -1.76
C ALA A 406 -16.02 -14.30 -3.02
N MET A 407 -15.68 -13.01 -3.07
CA MET A 407 -15.93 -12.16 -4.22
C MET A 407 -15.00 -12.54 -5.38
N THR A 408 -15.59 -12.92 -6.52
CA THR A 408 -14.87 -13.05 -7.77
C THR A 408 -14.69 -11.67 -8.42
N PRO A 409 -13.52 -11.38 -9.00
CA PRO A 409 -13.27 -10.08 -9.60
C PRO A 409 -14.12 -9.91 -10.87
N SER A 410 -15.12 -9.05 -10.82
CA SER A 410 -15.70 -8.42 -12.01
C SER A 410 -14.75 -7.28 -12.42
N VAL A 411 -13.72 -7.58 -13.22
CA VAL A 411 -12.86 -6.52 -13.78
C VAL A 411 -13.44 -6.03 -15.11
N PRO A 412 -13.73 -4.73 -15.27
CA PRO A 412 -13.94 -4.13 -16.58
C PRO A 412 -12.60 -4.10 -17.33
N SER A 413 -12.54 -4.76 -18.48
CA SER A 413 -11.37 -4.76 -19.35
C SER A 413 -11.17 -3.37 -19.97
N THR A 414 -10.21 -2.61 -19.44
CA THR A 414 -9.71 -1.39 -20.09
C THR A 414 -8.89 -1.81 -21.32
N VAL A 415 -9.41 -1.55 -22.51
CA VAL A 415 -8.68 -1.77 -23.77
C VAL A 415 -7.58 -0.72 -23.88
N TYR A 416 -6.32 -1.17 -23.78
CA TYR A 416 -5.15 -0.38 -24.13
C TYR A 416 -5.17 -0.10 -25.64
N ARG A 417 -5.57 1.10 -26.05
CA ARG A 417 -5.42 1.58 -27.43
C ARG A 417 -4.00 2.15 -27.57
N PRO A 418 -3.10 1.57 -28.39
CA PRO A 418 -1.80 2.17 -28.63
C PRO A 418 -1.97 3.50 -29.37
N THR A 419 -1.41 4.58 -28.84
CA THR A 419 -1.31 5.87 -29.53
C THR A 419 -0.32 5.75 -30.70
N PRO A 420 -0.66 6.21 -31.91
CA PRO A 420 0.33 6.35 -32.99
C PRO A 420 1.34 7.45 -32.65
N ALA A 421 2.58 7.24 -33.09
CA ALA A 421 3.70 8.17 -32.90
C ALA A 421 3.42 9.56 -33.50
N PRO A 422 3.90 10.65 -32.86
CA PRO A 422 3.75 12.00 -33.38
C PRO A 422 4.61 12.21 -34.64
N VAL A 423 3.95 12.64 -35.72
CA VAL A 423 4.58 13.06 -36.96
C VAL A 423 5.22 14.43 -36.75
N GLN A 424 6.49 14.57 -37.14
CA GLN A 424 7.26 15.82 -37.03
C GLN A 424 6.67 16.92 -37.92
N ALA A 425 6.40 18.09 -37.34
CA ALA A 425 5.96 19.28 -38.07
C ALA A 425 7.16 19.99 -38.73
N GLY A 426 7.08 20.17 -40.05
CA GLY A 426 7.97 21.04 -40.83
C GLY A 426 7.60 22.53 -40.70
N PRO A 427 8.46 23.44 -41.19
CA PRO A 427 8.40 24.86 -40.85
C PRO A 427 7.36 25.68 -41.64
N ALA A 428 7.01 26.80 -41.02
CA ALA A 428 5.97 27.77 -41.34
C ALA A 428 5.88 28.26 -42.79
N ALA A 429 4.62 28.40 -43.26
CA ALA A 429 4.24 29.29 -44.35
C ALA A 429 3.11 30.20 -43.89
N GLN A 430 3.28 31.49 -44.18
CA GLN A 430 2.44 32.62 -43.80
C GLN A 430 1.05 32.56 -44.44
N ALA A 431 0.00 32.84 -43.67
CA ALA A 431 -1.31 33.20 -44.22
C ALA A 431 -1.97 34.28 -43.37
N GLN A 432 -2.60 35.22 -44.09
CA GLN A 432 -2.93 36.57 -43.70
C GLN A 432 -4.19 36.69 -42.83
N ALA A 433 -4.23 37.77 -42.05
CA ALA A 433 -5.41 38.23 -41.31
C ALA A 433 -6.49 38.82 -42.23
N PRO A 434 -7.75 38.85 -41.76
CA PRO A 434 -8.56 40.06 -41.96
C PRO A 434 -9.26 40.56 -40.69
N GLN A 435 -8.97 41.83 -40.40
CA GLN A 435 -9.88 42.97 -40.13
C GLN A 435 -10.88 42.94 -38.94
N ARG A 436 -11.22 44.15 -38.50
CA ARG A 436 -11.55 44.54 -37.12
C ARG A 436 -12.93 45.22 -37.04
N VAL A 437 -13.71 44.85 -36.01
CA VAL A 437 -14.73 45.58 -35.18
C VAL A 437 -16.06 46.07 -35.81
N PRO A 438 -17.16 46.32 -35.03
CA PRO A 438 -17.23 46.59 -33.58
C PRO A 438 -18.41 46.02 -32.73
N SER A 439 -18.16 46.03 -31.40
CA SER A 439 -19.04 46.27 -30.23
C SER A 439 -20.38 45.53 -30.06
N TYR A 440 -20.56 44.82 -28.93
CA TYR A 440 -21.76 44.91 -28.07
C TYR A 440 -21.45 44.55 -26.59
N GLN A 441 -21.71 45.53 -25.73
CA GLN A 441 -22.41 45.52 -24.43
C GLN A 441 -22.38 44.28 -23.51
N ALA A 442 -22.03 44.52 -22.24
CA ALA A 442 -22.16 43.58 -21.14
C ALA A 442 -23.63 43.18 -20.88
N ALA A 443 -23.91 41.87 -20.87
CA ALA A 443 -25.18 41.29 -20.45
C ALA A 443 -24.95 40.31 -19.29
N GLN A 444 -25.85 40.38 -18.32
CA GLN A 444 -25.91 39.60 -17.09
C GLN A 444 -25.99 38.08 -17.36
N PRO A 445 -25.61 37.21 -16.41
CA PRO A 445 -25.76 35.77 -16.56
C PRO A 445 -27.24 35.39 -16.66
N VAL A 446 -27.67 34.97 -17.84
CA VAL A 446 -28.95 34.33 -18.10
C VAL A 446 -28.82 32.86 -17.70
N GLN A 447 -29.70 32.41 -16.81
CA GLN A 447 -29.88 30.99 -16.49
C GLN A 447 -30.20 30.21 -17.77
N ALA A 448 -29.41 29.17 -18.05
CA ALA A 448 -29.71 28.26 -19.15
C ALA A 448 -30.97 27.42 -18.80
N PRO A 449 -31.92 27.28 -19.75
CA PRO A 449 -33.14 26.51 -19.55
C PRO A 449 -32.86 25.01 -19.60
N ALA A 450 -33.63 24.24 -18.85
CA ALA A 450 -33.69 22.79 -18.96
C ALA A 450 -34.06 22.39 -20.40
N ALA A 451 -33.17 21.68 -21.09
CA ALA A 451 -33.50 21.02 -22.34
C ALA A 451 -34.49 19.88 -22.02
N GLY A 452 -35.67 19.95 -22.63
CA GLY A 452 -36.68 18.90 -22.54
C GLY A 452 -36.16 17.59 -23.13
N GLU A 453 -36.49 16.49 -22.44
CA GLU A 453 -36.26 15.14 -22.93
C GLU A 453 -37.02 14.94 -24.26
N PRO A 454 -36.43 14.25 -25.26
CA PRO A 454 -37.17 13.83 -26.44
C PRO A 454 -38.34 12.93 -26.01
N ASP A 455 -39.53 13.17 -26.57
CA ASP A 455 -40.74 12.37 -26.33
C ASP A 455 -40.60 11.02 -27.04
N ILE A 456 -39.80 10.12 -26.43
CA ILE A 456 -39.49 8.79 -26.96
C ILE A 456 -40.69 7.87 -26.68
N ASP A 457 -41.22 7.23 -27.73
CA ASP A 457 -42.23 6.16 -27.60
C ASP A 457 -41.58 4.87 -27.07
N TRP A 458 -41.42 4.84 -25.74
CA TRP A 458 -40.79 3.76 -25.01
C TRP A 458 -41.40 2.36 -25.26
N PRO A 459 -42.75 2.20 -25.28
CA PRO A 459 -43.36 0.92 -25.63
C PRO A 459 -42.97 0.42 -27.03
N ALA A 460 -42.97 1.30 -28.03
CA ALA A 460 -42.58 0.94 -29.40
C ALA A 460 -41.09 0.57 -29.48
N LEU A 461 -40.22 1.37 -28.85
CA LEU A 461 -38.78 1.14 -28.80
C LEU A 461 -38.44 -0.20 -28.12
N MET A 462 -39.03 -0.48 -26.96
CA MET A 462 -38.82 -1.74 -26.24
C MET A 462 -39.29 -2.96 -27.05
N SER A 463 -40.40 -2.84 -27.77
CA SER A 463 -40.88 -3.91 -28.67
C SER A 463 -39.87 -4.21 -29.78
N GLN A 464 -39.32 -3.16 -30.40
CA GLN A 464 -38.33 -3.27 -31.47
C GLN A 464 -37.02 -3.89 -30.98
N LEU A 465 -36.51 -3.47 -29.82
CA LEU A 465 -35.32 -4.05 -29.20
C LEU A 465 -35.51 -5.54 -28.84
N ASN A 466 -36.69 -5.91 -28.32
CA ASN A 466 -37.02 -7.31 -28.06
C ASN A 466 -37.04 -8.15 -29.35
N GLN A 467 -37.56 -7.59 -30.45
CA GLN A 467 -37.59 -8.27 -31.75
C GLN A 467 -36.18 -8.43 -32.36
N MET A 468 -35.30 -7.46 -32.18
CA MET A 468 -33.90 -7.55 -32.58
C MET A 468 -33.19 -8.67 -31.80
N ALA A 469 -33.43 -8.76 -30.48
CA ALA A 469 -32.88 -9.83 -29.65
C ALA A 469 -33.37 -11.21 -30.08
N ASP A 470 -34.66 -11.36 -30.41
CA ASP A 470 -35.22 -12.62 -30.91
C ASP A 470 -34.65 -13.00 -32.28
N THR A 471 -34.44 -12.02 -33.18
CA THR A 471 -33.85 -12.25 -34.51
C THR A 471 -32.39 -12.69 -34.40
N ALA A 472 -31.59 -12.03 -33.56
CA ALA A 472 -30.16 -12.28 -33.45
C ALA A 472 -29.82 -13.56 -32.65
N LEU A 473 -30.62 -13.87 -31.62
CA LEU A 473 -30.31 -14.92 -30.63
C LEU A 473 -31.30 -16.08 -30.61
N GLN A 474 -32.44 -15.97 -31.30
CA GLN A 474 -33.47 -17.00 -31.39
C GLN A 474 -33.87 -17.52 -29.99
N ASN A 475 -33.81 -18.83 -29.76
CA ASN A 475 -34.16 -19.47 -28.48
C ASN A 475 -33.26 -19.06 -27.29
N ARG A 476 -32.23 -18.24 -27.51
CA ARG A 476 -31.30 -17.75 -26.47
C ARG A 476 -31.49 -16.28 -26.10
N SER A 477 -32.50 -15.60 -26.66
CA SER A 477 -32.81 -14.18 -26.40
C SER A 477 -33.34 -13.91 -24.99
N LYS A 478 -33.85 -14.93 -24.27
CA LYS A 478 -34.56 -14.78 -22.99
C LYS A 478 -33.82 -13.90 -21.97
N LYS A 479 -32.52 -14.11 -21.79
CA LYS A 479 -31.69 -13.34 -20.84
C LYS A 479 -31.55 -11.87 -21.25
N VAL A 480 -31.42 -11.59 -22.55
CA VAL A 480 -31.36 -10.21 -23.07
C VAL A 480 -32.70 -9.51 -22.90
N LYS A 481 -33.81 -10.20 -23.17
CA LYS A 481 -35.16 -9.67 -22.99
C LYS A 481 -35.49 -9.39 -21.52
N GLU A 482 -35.04 -10.25 -20.59
CA GLU A 482 -35.13 -10.00 -19.16
C GLU A 482 -34.37 -8.73 -18.75
N MET A 483 -33.15 -8.54 -19.27
CA MET A 483 -32.36 -7.32 -19.02
C MET A 483 -33.04 -6.07 -19.56
N LEU A 484 -33.55 -6.09 -20.81
CA LEU A 484 -34.31 -4.99 -21.40
C LEU A 484 -35.57 -4.67 -20.57
N SER A 485 -36.32 -5.69 -20.15
CA SER A 485 -37.53 -5.51 -19.35
C SER A 485 -37.29 -4.95 -17.94
N SER A 486 -36.09 -5.16 -17.40
CA SER A 486 -35.67 -4.63 -16.09
C SER A 486 -35.11 -3.20 -16.14
N THR A 487 -35.05 -2.60 -17.33
CA THR A 487 -34.44 -1.28 -17.53
C THR A 487 -35.46 -0.18 -17.28
N GLU A 488 -35.04 0.87 -16.58
CA GLU A 488 -35.86 2.07 -16.39
C GLU A 488 -36.07 2.78 -17.74
N HIS A 489 -37.24 3.37 -17.96
CA HIS A 489 -37.60 4.08 -19.20
C HIS A 489 -36.90 5.44 -19.30
N ASN A 490 -35.57 5.40 -19.40
CA ASN A 490 -34.67 6.54 -19.57
C ASN A 490 -33.52 6.13 -20.50
N VAL A 491 -33.11 7.05 -21.38
CA VAL A 491 -32.02 6.87 -22.35
C VAL A 491 -30.72 6.47 -21.68
N ASP A 492 -30.34 7.12 -20.57
CA ASP A 492 -29.11 6.80 -19.84
C ASP A 492 -29.15 5.38 -19.23
N ALA A 493 -30.33 4.93 -18.81
CA ALA A 493 -30.51 3.59 -18.26
C ALA A 493 -30.47 2.54 -19.38
N LEU A 494 -31.09 2.85 -20.53
CA LEU A 494 -31.08 1.98 -21.70
C LEU A 494 -29.69 1.82 -22.30
N ASP A 495 -28.91 2.88 -22.42
CA ASP A 495 -27.54 2.84 -22.94
C ASP A 495 -26.65 1.92 -22.09
N ARG A 496 -26.76 2.04 -20.75
CA ARG A 496 -26.07 1.13 -19.80
C ARG A 496 -26.54 -0.32 -19.93
N THR A 497 -27.82 -0.55 -20.17
CA THR A 497 -28.33 -1.91 -20.39
C THR A 497 -27.79 -2.50 -21.70
N ILE A 498 -27.75 -1.73 -22.79
CA ILE A 498 -27.19 -2.16 -24.07
C ILE A 498 -25.70 -2.50 -23.93
N ASP A 499 -24.94 -1.69 -23.18
CA ASP A 499 -23.54 -2.00 -22.81
C ASP A 499 -23.43 -3.33 -22.08
N ARG A 500 -24.30 -3.57 -21.11
CA ARG A 500 -24.33 -4.81 -20.34
C ARG A 500 -24.70 -6.01 -21.21
N ILE A 501 -25.59 -5.86 -22.20
CA ILE A 501 -25.96 -6.92 -23.15
C ILE A 501 -24.72 -7.36 -23.96
N SER A 502 -23.92 -6.40 -24.44
CA SER A 502 -22.69 -6.70 -25.20
C SER A 502 -21.64 -7.48 -24.39
N GLN A 503 -21.61 -7.27 -23.07
CA GLN A 503 -20.64 -7.90 -22.16
C GLN A 503 -21.19 -9.18 -21.50
N THR A 504 -22.46 -9.52 -21.74
CA THR A 504 -23.08 -10.69 -21.13
C THR A 504 -22.63 -11.96 -21.84
N SER A 505 -22.16 -12.94 -21.08
CA SER A 505 -21.95 -14.29 -21.62
C SER A 505 -23.25 -15.10 -21.56
N ILE A 506 -23.63 -15.69 -22.69
CA ILE A 506 -24.73 -16.65 -22.82
C ILE A 506 -24.12 -17.94 -23.38
N MET A 507 -24.34 -19.06 -22.69
CA MET A 507 -23.82 -20.34 -23.14
C MET A 507 -24.29 -20.64 -24.57
N PHE A 508 -23.34 -21.05 -25.42
CA PHE A 508 -23.55 -21.40 -26.83
C PHE A 508 -23.96 -20.23 -27.74
N VAL A 509 -23.68 -19.00 -27.33
CA VAL A 509 -23.79 -17.79 -28.17
C VAL A 509 -22.41 -17.21 -28.38
N ASP A 510 -22.04 -16.98 -29.64
CA ASP A 510 -20.79 -16.30 -29.99
C ASP A 510 -20.82 -14.85 -29.46
N PRO A 511 -19.83 -14.41 -28.68
CA PRO A 511 -19.73 -13.03 -28.21
C PRO A 511 -19.87 -11.99 -29.32
N ALA A 512 -19.39 -12.27 -30.54
CA ALA A 512 -19.51 -11.36 -31.67
C ALA A 512 -20.97 -11.05 -32.03
N ARG A 513 -21.89 -12.01 -31.85
CA ARG A 513 -23.32 -11.80 -32.11
C ARG A 513 -23.98 -10.86 -31.10
N LEU A 514 -23.55 -10.92 -29.85
CA LEU A 514 -24.05 -10.03 -28.78
C LEU A 514 -23.50 -8.61 -28.94
N THR A 515 -22.23 -8.49 -29.33
CA THR A 515 -21.63 -7.19 -29.69
C THR A 515 -22.33 -6.57 -30.89
N ASN A 516 -22.62 -7.34 -31.94
CA ASN A 516 -23.34 -6.83 -33.11
C ASN A 516 -24.77 -6.40 -32.76
N LEU A 517 -25.50 -7.24 -32.00
CA LEU A 517 -26.84 -6.90 -31.52
C LEU A 517 -26.83 -5.59 -30.71
N ALA A 518 -25.87 -5.43 -29.78
CA ALA A 518 -25.77 -4.22 -28.99
C ALA A 518 -25.47 -2.98 -29.85
N ASN A 519 -24.61 -3.10 -30.86
CA ASN A 519 -24.33 -2.00 -31.78
C ASN A 519 -25.57 -1.60 -32.60
N GLU A 520 -26.35 -2.58 -33.08
CA GLU A 520 -27.61 -2.31 -33.78
C GLU A 520 -28.63 -1.64 -32.85
N MET A 521 -28.72 -2.08 -31.58
CA MET A 521 -29.59 -1.47 -30.57
C MET A 521 -29.20 -0.02 -30.25
N ARG A 522 -27.89 0.30 -30.20
CA ARG A 522 -27.42 1.68 -30.01
C ARG A 522 -27.75 2.56 -31.20
N GLN A 523 -27.61 2.02 -32.42
CA GLN A 523 -27.98 2.76 -33.62
C GLN A 523 -29.46 3.14 -33.61
N LEU A 524 -30.33 2.21 -33.21
CA LEU A 524 -31.76 2.49 -33.06
C LEU A 524 -32.03 3.53 -31.96
N LEU A 525 -31.29 3.50 -30.85
CA LEU A 525 -31.45 4.48 -29.77
C LEU A 525 -31.03 5.90 -30.19
N GLU A 526 -29.94 6.02 -30.97
CA GLU A 526 -29.48 7.31 -31.50
C GLU A 526 -30.47 7.90 -32.52
N GLU A 527 -31.21 7.05 -33.25
CA GLU A 527 -32.28 7.49 -34.15
C GLU A 527 -33.52 8.03 -33.41
N GLN A 528 -33.67 7.74 -32.11
CA GLN A 528 -34.77 8.23 -31.27
C GLN A 528 -34.42 9.48 -30.46
N ARG A 529 -33.16 9.95 -30.56
CA ARG A 529 -32.63 11.13 -29.89
C ARG A 529 -32.72 12.36 -30.80
#